data_AF-A0A523FUZ1-F1
#
_entry.id   AF-A0A523FUZ1-F1
#
_cell.length_a   1.000
_cell.length_b   1.000
_cell.length_c   1.000
_cell.angle_alpha   90.00
_cell.angle_beta   90.00
_cell.angle_gamma   90.00
#
_symmetry.space_group_name_H-M   'P 1'
#
loop_
_entity.id
_entity.type
_entity.pdbx_description
1 polymer ?
#
loop_
_entity_poly.entity_id
_entity_poly.type
_entity_poly.pdbx_seq_one_letter_code
_entity_poly.pdbx_strand_id
1 'polypeptide(L)'
;LAQLNRMMAAVLSRGTGRKARLGRPAGAKTGTTQGYRDAWFIGYSADFVTAVWMGNDDGRPMKKVTGGGLPARLWKEVMIAAHEGRPAKRLPGPTAPEGFWSRLFGGGGAVDGRGTGSDYPQ
;
A
#
# COMPACT_ATOMS: atom_id res chain seq x y z
N LEU A 1 10.79 -1.51 -12.47
CA LEU A 1 10.28 -1.72 -11.09
C LEU A 1 10.20 -0.43 -10.26
N ALA A 2 11.29 0.33 -10.09
CA ALA A 2 11.29 1.55 -9.25
C ALA A 2 10.23 2.60 -9.61
N GLN A 3 10.01 2.86 -10.92
CA GLN A 3 8.99 3.79 -11.39
C GLN A 3 7.57 3.32 -11.06
N LEU A 4 7.27 2.03 -11.21
CA LEU A 4 5.95 1.48 -10.86
C LEU A 4 5.68 1.58 -9.36
N ASN A 5 6.65 1.22 -8.52
CA ASN A 5 6.53 1.37 -7.07
C ASN A 5 6.24 2.83 -6.68
N ARG A 6 6.90 3.80 -7.34
CA ARG A 6 6.64 5.23 -7.14
C ARG A 6 5.22 5.63 -7.53
N MET A 7 4.73 5.16 -8.68
CA MET A 7 3.36 5.45 -9.13
C MET A 7 2.32 4.85 -8.19
N MET A 8 2.51 3.60 -7.76
CA MET A 8 1.57 2.89 -6.88
C MET A 8 1.61 3.43 -5.45
N ALA A 9 2.77 3.87 -4.96
CA ALA A 9 2.86 4.55 -3.67
C ALA A 9 2.20 5.93 -3.70
N ALA A 10 2.24 6.63 -4.84
CA ALA A 10 1.53 7.90 -5.01
C ALA A 10 -0.01 7.75 -4.87
N VAL A 11 -0.58 6.58 -5.15
CA VAL A 11 -2.01 6.31 -4.89
C VAL A 11 -2.34 6.40 -3.40
N LEU A 12 -1.45 5.91 -2.54
CA LEU A 12 -1.58 5.95 -1.08
C LEU A 12 -1.30 7.35 -0.50
N SER A 13 -0.33 8.08 -1.06
CA SER A 13 0.05 9.37 -0.51
C SER A 13 -0.80 10.53 -1.02
N ARG A 14 -1.15 10.57 -2.30
CA ARG A 14 -1.88 11.70 -2.90
C ARG A 14 -3.08 11.32 -3.76
N GLY A 15 -3.25 10.03 -4.06
CA GLY A 15 -4.34 9.54 -4.90
C GLY A 15 -5.58 9.10 -4.13
N THR A 16 -6.30 8.14 -4.73
CA THR A 16 -7.57 7.61 -4.24
C THR A 16 -7.44 6.68 -3.05
N GLY A 17 -6.23 6.20 -2.74
CA GLY A 17 -5.96 5.23 -1.67
C GLY A 17 -5.54 5.84 -0.34
N ARG A 18 -5.74 7.15 -0.10
CA ARG A 18 -5.27 7.84 1.12
C ARG A 18 -5.71 7.21 2.44
N LYS A 19 -6.88 6.56 2.47
CA LYS A 19 -7.38 5.86 3.66
C LYS A 19 -6.59 4.60 4.01
N ALA A 20 -5.80 4.08 3.07
CA ALA A 20 -4.98 2.88 3.22
C ALA A 20 -3.50 3.17 3.56
N ARG A 21 -3.14 4.38 3.98
CA ARG A 21 -1.76 4.68 4.41
C ARG A 21 -1.34 3.77 5.56
N LEU A 22 -0.33 2.92 5.30
CA LEU A 22 0.12 1.84 6.18
C LEU A 22 1.27 2.24 7.13
N GLY A 23 1.89 3.41 6.92
CA GLY A 23 3.05 3.84 7.72
C GLY A 23 4.36 3.09 7.43
N ARG A 24 4.41 2.33 6.34
CA ARG A 24 5.60 1.61 5.84
C ARG A 24 5.60 1.58 4.31
N PRO A 25 6.72 1.23 3.64
CA PRO A 25 6.77 1.13 2.19
C PRO A 25 5.69 0.19 1.62
N ALA A 26 4.80 0.76 0.82
CA ALA A 26 3.69 0.05 0.20
C ALA A 26 3.25 0.73 -1.10
N GLY A 27 2.61 -0.03 -1.98
CA GLY A 27 1.95 0.47 -3.18
C GLY A 27 0.55 -0.10 -3.29
N ALA A 28 -0.38 0.63 -3.92
CA ALA A 28 -1.76 0.16 -4.06
C ALA A 28 -2.49 0.77 -5.26
N LYS A 29 -3.65 0.19 -5.57
CA LYS A 29 -4.61 0.73 -6.54
C LYS A 29 -6.04 0.46 -6.10
N THR A 30 -6.90 1.43 -6.38
CA THR A 30 -8.35 1.32 -6.21
C THR A 30 -9.04 0.91 -7.51
N GLY A 31 -10.10 0.12 -7.42
CA GLY A 31 -11.05 -0.17 -8.49
C GLY A 31 -12.49 0.08 -8.03
N THR A 32 -13.36 0.52 -8.92
CA THR A 32 -14.81 0.67 -8.67
C THR A 32 -15.53 0.48 -9.98
N THR A 33 -16.47 -0.45 -10.04
CA THR A 33 -17.27 -0.69 -11.26
C THR A 33 -18.40 0.34 -11.36
N GLN A 34 -18.97 0.45 -12.56
CA GLN A 34 -20.06 1.37 -12.82
C GLN A 34 -21.28 1.04 -11.95
N GLY A 35 -22.02 2.06 -11.54
CA GLY A 35 -23.20 1.89 -10.67
C GLY A 35 -22.88 1.39 -9.26
N TYR A 36 -21.63 1.46 -8.81
CA TYR A 36 -21.19 1.04 -7.47
C TYR A 36 -21.51 -0.43 -7.14
N ARG A 37 -21.43 -1.32 -8.13
CA ARG A 37 -21.67 -2.76 -7.92
C ARG A 37 -20.51 -3.45 -7.20
N ASP A 38 -19.29 -3.03 -7.51
CA ASP A 38 -18.06 -3.58 -6.95
C ASP A 38 -17.11 -2.46 -6.53
N ALA A 39 -16.44 -2.69 -5.41
CA ALA A 39 -15.37 -1.85 -4.92
C ALA A 39 -14.16 -2.72 -4.57
N TRP A 40 -13.01 -2.38 -5.16
CA TRP A 40 -11.76 -3.11 -5.01
C TRP A 40 -10.66 -2.23 -4.41
N PHE A 41 -9.88 -2.81 -3.53
CA PHE A 41 -8.59 -2.26 -3.11
C PHE A 41 -7.53 -3.36 -3.13
N ILE A 42 -6.49 -3.16 -3.93
CA ILE A 42 -5.38 -4.11 -4.03
C ILE A 42 -4.11 -3.36 -3.69
N GLY A 43 -3.28 -3.95 -2.84
CA GLY A 43 -2.02 -3.34 -2.43
C GLY A 43 -1.02 -4.36 -1.94
N TYR A 44 0.22 -3.89 -1.82
CA TYR A 44 1.35 -4.73 -1.47
C TYR A 44 2.35 -3.98 -0.57
N SER A 45 3.06 -4.75 0.24
CA SER A 45 4.32 -4.38 0.90
C SER A 45 5.46 -5.20 0.28
N ALA A 46 6.63 -5.22 0.92
CA ALA A 46 7.71 -6.13 0.53
C ALA A 46 7.42 -7.59 0.88
N ASP A 47 6.53 -7.84 1.85
CA ASP A 47 6.28 -9.17 2.41
C ASP A 47 4.93 -9.77 1.99
N PHE A 48 3.95 -8.92 1.65
CA PHE A 48 2.59 -9.36 1.38
C PHE A 48 1.93 -8.65 0.20
N VAL A 49 1.03 -9.36 -0.46
CA VAL A 49 0.06 -8.82 -1.41
C VAL A 49 -1.33 -9.16 -0.90
N THR A 50 -2.20 -8.16 -0.80
CA THR A 50 -3.57 -8.32 -0.30
C THR A 50 -4.54 -7.62 -1.23
N ALA A 51 -5.64 -8.29 -1.53
CA ALA A 51 -6.77 -7.76 -2.29
C ALA A 51 -8.03 -7.80 -1.43
N VAL A 52 -8.80 -6.72 -1.42
CA VAL A 52 -10.11 -6.62 -0.78
C VAL A 52 -11.14 -6.27 -1.85
N TRP A 53 -12.19 -7.08 -1.92
CA TRP A 53 -13.39 -6.82 -2.69
C TRP A 53 -14.57 -6.61 -1.76
N MET A 54 -15.46 -5.72 -2.16
CA MET A 54 -16.79 -5.59 -1.57
C MET A 54 -17.79 -5.41 -2.70
N GLY A 55 -18.90 -6.16 -2.62
CA GLY A 55 -20.02 -6.12 -3.54
C GLY A 55 -21.19 -6.88 -2.94
N ASN A 56 -22.37 -6.77 -3.56
CA ASN A 56 -23.49 -7.65 -3.25
C ASN A 56 -23.45 -8.85 -4.19
N ASP A 57 -23.66 -10.06 -3.67
CA ASP A 57 -23.59 -11.29 -4.47
C ASP A 57 -24.64 -11.34 -5.60
N ASP A 58 -25.76 -10.64 -5.42
CA ASP A 58 -26.82 -10.49 -6.43
C ASP A 58 -26.56 -9.37 -7.46
N GLY A 59 -25.39 -8.72 -7.38
CA GLY A 59 -24.95 -7.66 -8.27
C GLY A 59 -25.72 -6.35 -8.14
N ARG A 60 -26.61 -6.18 -7.16
CA ARG A 60 -27.30 -4.89 -6.92
C ARG A 60 -26.29 -3.82 -6.51
N PRO A 61 -26.55 -2.53 -6.83
CA PRO A 61 -25.71 -1.42 -6.38
C PRO A 61 -25.50 -1.39 -4.87
N MET A 62 -24.26 -1.16 -4.43
CA MET A 62 -23.98 -0.77 -3.05
C MET A 62 -24.35 0.69 -2.80
N LYS A 63 -24.37 1.10 -1.52
CA LYS A 63 -24.63 2.50 -1.10
C LYS A 63 -23.42 3.41 -1.36
N LYS A 64 -23.12 3.67 -2.64
CA LYS A 64 -22.01 4.53 -3.11
C LYS A 64 -20.63 4.12 -2.56
N VAL A 65 -20.40 2.83 -2.37
CA VAL A 65 -19.11 2.30 -1.91
C VAL A 65 -18.10 2.36 -3.05
N THR A 66 -16.91 2.90 -2.77
CA THR A 66 -15.80 2.97 -3.73
C THR A 66 -14.57 2.26 -3.18
N GLY A 67 -13.65 1.87 -4.06
CA GLY A 67 -12.43 1.14 -3.69
C GLY A 67 -11.56 1.92 -2.70
N GLY A 68 -11.51 3.25 -2.81
CA GLY A 68 -10.81 4.14 -1.87
C GLY A 68 -11.53 4.35 -0.53
N GLY A 69 -12.74 3.79 -0.36
CA GLY A 69 -13.60 3.92 0.81
C GLY A 69 -13.41 2.78 1.81
N LEU A 70 -14.44 1.92 1.91
CA LEU A 70 -14.46 0.80 2.86
C LEU A 70 -13.38 -0.27 2.54
N PRO A 71 -13.19 -0.71 1.29
CA PRO A 71 -12.14 -1.68 0.96
C PRO A 71 -10.73 -1.21 1.36
N ALA A 72 -10.42 0.08 1.14
CA ALA A 72 -9.15 0.67 1.53
C ALA A 72 -8.89 0.64 3.05
N ARG A 73 -9.93 0.84 3.87
CA ARG A 73 -9.83 0.77 5.34
C ARG A 73 -9.59 -0.66 5.80
N LEU A 74 -10.40 -1.60 5.29
CA LEU A 74 -10.26 -3.01 5.64
C LEU A 74 -8.89 -3.56 5.21
N TRP A 75 -8.43 -3.21 4.01
CA TRP A 75 -7.09 -3.58 3.55
C TRP A 75 -6.00 -3.10 4.52
N LYS A 76 -6.12 -1.87 5.04
CA LYS A 76 -5.16 -1.33 6.01
C LYS A 76 -5.18 -2.11 7.31
N GLU A 77 -6.36 -2.43 7.84
CA GLU A 77 -6.50 -3.19 9.08
C GLU A 77 -5.88 -4.59 8.94
N VAL A 78 -6.19 -5.30 7.86
CA VAL A 78 -5.58 -6.60 7.53
C VAL A 78 -4.07 -6.49 7.42
N MET A 79 -3.55 -5.47 6.74
CA MET A 79 -2.11 -5.29 6.58
C MET A 79 -1.42 -4.86 7.88
N ILE A 80 -2.07 -4.12 8.78
CA ILE A 80 -1.52 -3.82 10.11
C ILE A 80 -1.35 -5.13 10.88
N ALA A 81 -2.39 -5.96 10.93
CA ALA A 81 -2.34 -7.25 11.62
C ALA A 81 -1.30 -8.20 11.01
N ALA A 82 -1.26 -8.31 9.69
CA ALA A 82 -0.30 -9.17 8.99
C ALA A 82 1.17 -8.77 9.23
N HIS A 83 1.44 -7.50 9.55
CA HIS A 83 2.78 -6.98 9.81
C HIS A 83 3.11 -6.81 11.29
N GLU A 84 2.27 -7.28 12.21
CA GLU A 84 2.54 -7.22 13.63
C GLU A 84 3.86 -7.93 13.98
N GLY A 85 4.71 -7.27 14.78
CA GLY A 85 6.05 -7.78 15.12
C GLY A 85 7.08 -7.80 13.98
N ARG A 86 6.73 -7.35 12.76
CA ARG A 86 7.63 -7.40 11.59
C ARG A 86 8.24 -6.04 11.25
N PRO A 87 9.57 -5.95 11.08
CA PRO A 87 10.24 -4.72 10.69
C PRO A 87 9.79 -4.26 9.30
N ALA A 88 9.77 -2.95 9.06
CA ALA A 88 9.47 -2.41 7.74
C ALA A 88 10.62 -2.68 6.77
N LYS A 89 10.32 -3.26 5.61
CA LYS A 89 11.28 -3.52 4.53
C LYS A 89 11.03 -2.59 3.34
N ARG A 90 12.08 -2.32 2.56
CA ARG A 90 11.96 -1.59 1.30
C ARG A 90 11.30 -2.47 0.23
N LEU A 91 10.52 -1.86 -0.65
CA LEU A 91 9.95 -2.57 -1.81
C LEU A 91 11.07 -3.04 -2.75
N PRO A 92 10.94 -4.21 -3.40
CA PRO A 92 11.92 -4.70 -4.37
C PRO A 92 12.09 -3.75 -5.56
N GLY A 93 13.33 -3.66 -6.06
CA GLY A 93 13.70 -2.85 -7.22
C GLY A 93 14.78 -1.80 -6.92
N PRO A 94 15.21 -1.04 -7.94
CA PRO A 94 16.24 0.00 -7.77
C PRO A 94 15.86 0.98 -6.66
N THR A 95 16.84 1.36 -5.85
CA THR A 95 16.66 2.32 -4.76
C THR A 95 15.99 3.58 -5.28
N ALA A 96 14.86 3.94 -4.69
CA ALA A 96 14.24 5.24 -4.95
C ALA A 96 15.25 6.34 -4.55
N PRO A 97 15.22 7.51 -5.22
CA PRO A 97 16.08 8.64 -4.84
C PRO A 97 15.97 8.93 -3.34
N GLU A 98 17.09 9.33 -2.75
CA GLU A 98 17.22 9.55 -1.32
C GLU A 98 16.10 10.46 -0.77
N GLY A 99 15.55 10.09 0.39
CA GLY A 99 14.44 10.80 1.03
C GLY A 99 13.07 10.72 0.34
N PHE A 100 12.92 10.00 -0.77
CA PHE A 100 11.62 9.83 -1.45
C PHE A 100 10.55 9.27 -0.52
N TRP A 101 10.85 8.20 0.22
CA TRP A 101 9.90 7.54 1.12
C TRP A 101 9.56 8.39 2.34
N SER A 102 10.53 9.10 2.90
CA SER A 102 10.34 10.02 4.03
C SER A 102 9.40 11.18 3.66
N ARG A 103 9.54 11.74 2.45
CA ARG A 103 8.61 12.77 1.92
C ARG A 103 7.21 12.23 1.63
N LEU A 104 7.10 10.94 1.28
CA LEU A 104 5.84 10.34 0.87
C LEU A 104 4.99 9.85 2.05
N PHE A 105 5.63 9.34 3.11
CA PHE A 105 4.96 8.71 4.25
C PHE A 105 5.10 9.47 5.58
N GLY A 106 5.83 10.59 5.59
CA GLY A 106 5.95 11.45 6.78
C GLY A 106 6.82 10.82 7.85
N GLY A 107 8.14 11.05 7.75
CA GLY A 107 9.05 11.16 8.90
C GLY A 107 9.12 10.03 9.94
N GLY A 108 8.65 8.81 9.64
CA GLY A 108 8.76 7.65 10.53
C GLY A 108 9.61 6.55 9.91
N GLY A 109 10.80 6.31 10.46
CA GLY A 109 11.65 5.16 10.16
C GLY A 109 12.32 5.19 8.79
N ALA A 110 13.28 6.09 8.60
CA ALA A 110 14.17 6.05 7.44
C ALA A 110 14.96 4.73 7.44
N VAL A 111 14.71 3.87 6.46
CA VAL A 111 15.68 2.83 6.08
C VAL A 111 16.75 3.56 5.28
N ASP A 112 17.67 4.19 6.01
CA ASP A 112 18.77 4.96 5.44
C ASP A 112 19.63 4.04 4.56
N GLY A 113 20.17 4.62 3.48
CA GLY A 113 20.83 3.92 2.38
C GLY A 113 22.22 3.37 2.71
N ARG A 114 22.68 3.46 3.96
CA ARG A 114 24.00 2.96 4.38
C ARG A 114 23.91 1.51 4.88
N GLY A 115 23.64 0.62 3.95
CA GLY A 115 24.05 -0.78 4.06
C GLY A 115 25.28 -0.98 3.21
N THR A 116 26.43 -0.48 3.67
CA THR A 116 27.72 -0.93 3.17
C THR A 116 27.76 -2.45 3.35
N GLY A 117 28.05 -3.18 2.27
CA GLY A 117 28.12 -4.64 2.27
C GLY A 117 29.29 -5.19 3.08
N SER A 118 29.25 -5.05 4.39
CA SER A 118 30.29 -5.55 5.31
C SER A 118 29.79 -6.02 6.68
N ASP A 119 28.54 -5.78 7.08
CA ASP A 119 28.09 -6.09 8.45
C ASP A 119 27.08 -7.25 8.53
N TYR A 120 27.53 -8.43 8.13
CA TYR A 120 26.97 -9.69 8.66
C TYR A 120 28.12 -10.51 9.24
N PRO A 121 28.08 -10.91 10.53
CA PRO A 121 28.98 -11.93 11.02
C PRO A 121 28.75 -13.22 10.22
N GLN A 122 29.85 -13.87 9.84
CA GLN A 122 29.90 -15.14 9.12
C GLN A 122 28.98 -16.19 9.74
#